data_AF-A0A359BF79-F1
#
_entry.id   AF-A0A359BF79-F1
#
_cell.length_a   1.000
_cell.length_b   1.000
_cell.length_c   1.000
_cell.angle_alpha   90.00
_cell.angle_beta   90.00
_cell.angle_gamma   90.00
#
_symmetry.space_group_name_H-M   'P 1'
#
loop_
_entity.id
_entity.type
_entity.pdbx_description
1 polymer ?
#
loop_
_entity_poly.entity_id
_entity_poly.type
_entity_poly.pdbx_seq_one_letter_code
_entity_poly.pdbx_strand_id
1 'polypeptide(L)'
;ELFPKNFAPGCQLPQEGGKSLGPAIDELRRCVEMDFVGFNLNPDPSGGHWTGKPLTDPYWYPLYEVMVELDVPAMIHVSGSCNECHHTTGAHYINGDTSAFMQLVQGDLFSEFPDLRFIIPHGGGAIPYHWGRYRGLAQMLGKPEPKEYIMKNVFFDTCVYHKPGVELLLSVIGTDNVLFGSEMLGAVKGIDPNTGEYFDDTKKYIDQLGLTSVDLEKLFEGNARRVFPRLDKRLNDLGLYASHGISSATPRAARQS
;
A
#
# COMPACT_ATOMS: atom_id res chain seq x y z
N GLU A 1 13.81 -16.52 -14.81
CA GLU A 1 14.04 -15.15 -14.28
C GLU A 1 15.53 -14.82 -14.30
N LEU A 2 15.89 -13.54 -14.48
CA LEU A 2 17.30 -13.09 -14.55
C LEU A 2 17.89 -12.75 -13.17
N PHE A 3 17.11 -12.15 -12.27
CA PHE A 3 17.57 -11.73 -10.93
C PHE A 3 16.59 -12.17 -9.82
N PRO A 4 16.36 -13.49 -9.67
CA PRO A 4 15.27 -14.04 -8.85
C PRO A 4 15.40 -13.75 -7.34
N LYS A 5 16.62 -13.41 -6.88
CA LYS A 5 16.93 -13.08 -5.48
C LYS A 5 16.76 -11.59 -5.16
N ASN A 6 16.58 -10.74 -6.17
CA ASN A 6 16.56 -9.29 -6.03
C ASN A 6 15.19 -8.69 -6.36
N PHE A 7 14.39 -9.34 -7.22
CA PHE A 7 13.07 -8.86 -7.60
C PHE A 7 12.02 -9.94 -7.39
N ALA A 8 10.94 -9.57 -6.72
CA ALA A 8 9.67 -10.27 -6.73
C ALA A 8 8.69 -9.43 -7.57
N PRO A 9 7.99 -10.01 -8.55
CA PRO A 9 7.20 -9.23 -9.48
C PRO A 9 5.81 -8.85 -8.91
N GLY A 10 5.35 -7.65 -9.25
CA GLY A 10 3.96 -7.23 -9.15
C GLY A 10 3.42 -6.84 -10.53
N CYS A 11 2.10 -6.97 -10.76
CA CYS A 11 1.51 -6.73 -12.08
C CYS A 11 0.68 -5.46 -12.13
N GLN A 12 0.54 -4.91 -13.33
CA GLN A 12 -0.52 -3.96 -13.67
C GLN A 12 -1.71 -4.73 -14.23
N LEU A 13 -2.92 -4.21 -14.00
CA LEU A 13 -4.13 -4.81 -14.56
C LEU A 13 -4.58 -4.06 -15.83
N PRO A 14 -5.17 -4.76 -16.82
CA PRO A 14 -5.77 -4.14 -18.02
C PRO A 14 -7.11 -3.46 -17.68
N GLN A 15 -7.10 -2.51 -16.76
CA GLN A 15 -8.28 -1.76 -16.35
C GLN A 15 -8.69 -0.73 -17.41
N GLU A 16 -10.00 -0.58 -17.60
CA GLU A 16 -10.56 0.44 -18.47
C GLU A 16 -11.80 1.08 -17.81
N GLY A 17 -11.92 2.40 -17.90
CA GLY A 17 -13.00 3.15 -17.25
C GLY A 17 -14.38 2.73 -17.76
N GLY A 18 -15.30 2.43 -16.84
CA GLY A 18 -16.69 2.10 -17.15
C GLY A 18 -16.90 0.71 -17.78
N LYS A 19 -15.87 -0.15 -17.81
CA LYS A 19 -15.96 -1.53 -18.34
C LYS A 19 -15.91 -2.58 -17.24
N SER A 20 -16.10 -3.84 -17.61
CA SER A 20 -16.04 -4.98 -16.69
C SER A 20 -14.62 -5.21 -16.15
N LEU A 21 -14.52 -5.66 -14.90
CA LEU A 21 -13.27 -6.12 -14.29
C LEU A 21 -12.83 -7.52 -14.74
N GLY A 22 -13.61 -8.22 -15.58
CA GLY A 22 -13.29 -9.57 -16.06
C GLY A 22 -11.87 -9.73 -16.59
N PRO A 23 -11.43 -8.92 -17.59
CA PRO A 23 -10.06 -8.99 -18.10
C PRO A 23 -8.99 -8.68 -17.03
N ALA A 24 -9.31 -7.81 -16.07
CA ALA A 24 -8.40 -7.48 -14.97
C ALA A 24 -8.25 -8.66 -13.99
N ILE A 25 -9.35 -9.38 -13.72
CA ILE A 25 -9.37 -10.60 -12.91
C ILE A 25 -8.59 -11.73 -13.59
N ASP A 26 -8.80 -11.94 -14.89
CA ASP A 26 -8.09 -12.95 -15.67
C ASP A 26 -6.57 -12.71 -15.66
N GLU A 27 -6.15 -11.45 -15.81
CA GLU A 27 -4.74 -11.08 -15.76
C GLU A 27 -4.15 -11.27 -14.36
N LEU A 28 -4.88 -10.91 -13.29
CA LEU A 28 -4.39 -11.13 -11.92
C LEU A 28 -4.13 -12.62 -11.67
N ARG A 29 -5.04 -13.50 -12.07
CA ARG A 29 -4.86 -14.96 -11.95
C ARG A 29 -3.64 -15.44 -12.72
N ARG A 30 -3.51 -15.03 -13.99
CA ARG A 30 -2.36 -15.37 -14.83
C ARG A 30 -1.03 -14.90 -14.22
N CYS A 31 -0.99 -13.70 -13.64
CA CYS A 31 0.20 -13.18 -12.97
C CYS A 31 0.55 -13.97 -11.71
N VAL A 32 -0.44 -14.34 -10.90
CA VAL A 32 -0.21 -15.17 -9.71
C VAL A 32 0.29 -16.58 -10.07
N GLU A 33 -0.17 -17.16 -11.18
CA GLU A 33 0.40 -18.40 -11.75
C GLU A 33 1.87 -18.25 -12.16
N MET A 34 2.33 -17.02 -12.43
CA MET A 34 3.72 -16.68 -12.72
C MET A 34 4.51 -16.22 -11.48
N ASP A 35 4.04 -16.56 -10.28
CA ASP A 35 4.66 -16.22 -8.99
C ASP A 35 4.73 -14.71 -8.68
N PHE A 36 3.80 -13.92 -9.23
CA PHE A 36 3.63 -12.52 -8.81
C PHE A 36 3.08 -12.48 -7.38
N VAL A 37 3.56 -11.51 -6.60
CA VAL A 37 3.29 -11.43 -5.15
C VAL A 37 2.24 -10.38 -4.79
N GLY A 38 1.89 -9.51 -5.74
CA GLY A 38 0.91 -8.44 -5.59
C GLY A 38 0.66 -7.74 -6.93
N PHE A 39 -0.12 -6.67 -6.92
CA PHE A 39 -0.45 -5.91 -8.12
C PHE A 39 -0.80 -4.46 -7.83
N ASN A 40 -0.86 -3.64 -8.87
CA ASN A 40 -1.32 -2.27 -8.80
C ASN A 40 -2.79 -2.19 -9.21
N LEU A 41 -3.62 -1.61 -8.34
CA LEU A 41 -5.02 -1.33 -8.58
C LEU A 41 -5.19 0.17 -8.86
N ASN A 42 -5.62 0.52 -10.07
CA ASN A 42 -5.90 1.89 -10.45
C ASN A 42 -7.31 2.30 -9.99
N PRO A 43 -7.46 3.23 -9.02
CA PRO A 43 -8.78 3.69 -8.56
C PRO A 43 -9.44 4.65 -9.55
N ASP A 44 -8.69 5.19 -10.52
CA ASP A 44 -9.19 6.09 -11.55
C ASP A 44 -8.64 5.72 -12.95
N PRO A 45 -9.21 4.71 -13.63
CA PRO A 45 -8.84 4.38 -15.01
C PRO A 45 -9.14 5.48 -16.03
N SER A 46 -9.84 6.56 -15.65
CA SER A 46 -10.09 7.69 -16.55
C SER A 46 -8.86 8.59 -16.75
N GLY A 47 -7.85 8.49 -15.87
CA GLY A 47 -6.62 9.26 -15.97
C GLY A 47 -6.76 10.72 -15.56
N GLY A 48 -7.42 11.02 -14.44
CA GLY A 48 -7.47 12.37 -13.86
C GLY A 48 -8.84 13.02 -13.82
N HIS A 49 -9.90 12.30 -14.15
CA HIS A 49 -11.28 12.79 -14.13
C HIS A 49 -12.16 12.13 -13.06
N TRP A 50 -11.72 11.02 -12.44
CA TRP A 50 -12.45 10.33 -11.38
C TRP A 50 -13.89 9.95 -11.75
N THR A 51 -14.10 9.48 -12.98
CA THR A 51 -15.43 9.10 -13.48
C THR A 51 -15.86 7.67 -13.10
N GLY A 52 -14.96 6.92 -12.45
CA GLY A 52 -15.19 5.56 -11.97
C GLY A 52 -16.01 5.48 -10.68
N LYS A 53 -16.06 4.27 -10.12
CA LYS A 53 -16.71 3.99 -8.83
C LYS A 53 -15.71 4.09 -7.68
N PRO A 54 -16.12 4.57 -6.48
CA PRO A 54 -15.23 4.56 -5.32
C PRO A 54 -14.86 3.11 -4.97
N LEU A 55 -13.71 2.90 -4.32
CA LEU A 55 -13.20 1.57 -3.92
C LEU A 55 -14.16 0.80 -2.98
N THR A 56 -15.15 1.47 -2.43
CA THR A 56 -16.16 0.86 -1.56
C THR A 56 -17.40 0.36 -2.31
N ASP A 57 -17.52 0.65 -3.60
CA ASP A 57 -18.64 0.26 -4.44
C ASP A 57 -18.59 -1.25 -4.79
N PRO A 58 -19.73 -1.97 -4.77
CA PRO A 58 -19.81 -3.38 -5.14
C PRO A 58 -19.27 -3.72 -6.53
N TYR A 59 -19.11 -2.74 -7.43
CA TYR A 59 -18.40 -2.91 -8.70
C TYR A 59 -17.04 -3.61 -8.54
N TRP A 60 -16.32 -3.34 -7.45
CA TRP A 60 -14.98 -3.91 -7.21
C TRP A 60 -14.97 -5.28 -6.53
N TYR A 61 -16.10 -5.74 -5.99
CA TYR A 61 -16.15 -6.94 -5.14
C TYR A 61 -15.67 -8.21 -5.85
N PRO A 62 -15.99 -8.47 -7.13
CA PRO A 62 -15.46 -9.65 -7.82
C PRO A 62 -13.93 -9.67 -7.88
N LEU A 63 -13.28 -8.50 -7.95
CA LEU A 63 -11.83 -8.43 -7.87
C LEU A 63 -11.34 -8.68 -6.44
N TYR A 64 -12.01 -8.12 -5.42
CA TYR A 64 -11.65 -8.32 -4.02
C TYR A 64 -11.78 -9.78 -3.56
N GLU A 65 -12.81 -10.49 -4.02
CA GLU A 65 -12.96 -11.93 -3.83
C GLU A 65 -11.73 -12.69 -4.35
N VAL A 66 -11.26 -12.34 -5.55
CA VAL A 66 -10.07 -12.94 -6.16
C VAL A 66 -8.80 -12.56 -5.42
N MET A 67 -8.68 -11.32 -4.92
CA MET A 67 -7.55 -10.89 -4.09
C MET A 67 -7.43 -11.73 -2.81
N VAL A 68 -8.56 -11.96 -2.14
CA VAL A 68 -8.62 -12.78 -0.93
C VAL A 68 -8.34 -14.25 -1.26
N GLU A 69 -8.94 -14.79 -2.32
CA GLU A 69 -8.70 -16.17 -2.77
C GLU A 69 -7.22 -16.45 -3.07
N LEU A 70 -6.56 -15.52 -3.77
CA LEU A 70 -5.15 -15.65 -4.18
C LEU A 70 -4.16 -15.21 -3.11
N ASP A 71 -4.66 -14.62 -2.02
CA ASP A 71 -3.91 -14.06 -0.89
C ASP A 71 -2.86 -13.02 -1.32
N VAL A 72 -3.28 -12.07 -2.16
CA VAL A 72 -2.43 -11.00 -2.71
C VAL A 72 -2.94 -9.60 -2.36
N PRO A 73 -2.07 -8.69 -1.88
CA PRO A 73 -2.43 -7.29 -1.66
C PRO A 73 -2.42 -6.48 -2.95
N ALA A 74 -3.09 -5.32 -2.94
CA ALA A 74 -3.00 -4.34 -4.01
C ALA A 74 -2.33 -3.04 -3.54
N MET A 75 -1.43 -2.49 -4.34
CA MET A 75 -1.03 -1.09 -4.21
C MET A 75 -2.03 -0.22 -4.97
N ILE A 76 -2.64 0.74 -4.28
CA ILE A 76 -3.53 1.71 -4.91
C ILE A 76 -2.68 2.70 -5.70
N HIS A 77 -2.80 2.69 -7.02
CA HIS A 77 -1.90 3.46 -7.86
C HIS A 77 -2.59 3.92 -9.15
N VAL A 78 -2.73 5.24 -9.30
CA VAL A 78 -3.22 5.85 -10.56
C VAL A 78 -2.14 5.80 -11.66
N SER A 79 -2.38 6.37 -12.83
CA SER A 79 -1.41 6.40 -13.94
C SER A 79 -1.20 7.82 -14.46
N GLY A 80 -0.77 7.99 -15.71
CA GLY A 80 -0.68 9.28 -16.38
C GLY A 80 -1.98 10.07 -16.29
N SER A 81 -1.88 11.37 -15.99
CA SER A 81 -3.03 12.28 -16.08
C SER A 81 -3.18 12.81 -17.50
N CYS A 82 -4.39 12.74 -18.05
CA CYS A 82 -4.80 13.47 -19.25
C CYS A 82 -5.53 14.79 -18.93
N ASN A 83 -5.63 15.13 -17.65
CA ASN A 83 -6.23 16.38 -17.18
C ASN A 83 -5.14 17.46 -17.02
N GLU A 84 -5.25 18.55 -17.78
CA GLU A 84 -4.30 19.67 -17.79
C GLU A 84 -4.10 20.33 -16.42
N CYS A 85 -5.10 20.24 -15.52
CA CYS A 85 -5.00 20.78 -14.17
C CYS A 85 -4.16 19.91 -13.24
N HIS A 86 -3.89 18.66 -13.60
CA HIS A 86 -3.25 17.68 -12.71
C HIS A 86 -1.96 17.16 -13.33
N HIS A 87 -0.82 17.65 -12.84
CA HIS A 87 0.47 17.04 -13.13
C HIS A 87 0.50 15.60 -12.61
N THR A 88 0.93 14.64 -13.43
CA THR A 88 0.89 13.19 -13.13
C THR A 88 1.45 12.84 -11.76
N THR A 89 2.77 12.99 -11.54
CA THR A 89 3.41 12.47 -10.32
C THR A 89 3.32 13.42 -9.13
N GLY A 90 3.42 14.72 -9.34
CA GLY A 90 3.34 15.74 -8.28
C GLY A 90 1.93 16.17 -7.83
N ALA A 91 0.86 15.73 -8.51
CA ALA A 91 -0.51 16.11 -8.16
C ALA A 91 -1.48 14.91 -8.26
N HIS A 92 -1.62 14.30 -9.45
CA HIS A 92 -2.60 13.24 -9.64
C HIS A 92 -2.35 12.02 -8.74
N TYR A 93 -1.09 11.64 -8.54
CA TYR A 93 -0.71 10.54 -7.64
C TYR A 93 -1.13 10.82 -6.19
N ILE A 94 -0.69 11.96 -5.64
CA ILE A 94 -1.01 12.38 -4.27
C ILE A 94 -2.52 12.53 -4.05
N ASN A 95 -3.23 13.05 -5.06
CA ASN A 95 -4.69 13.13 -5.05
C ASN A 95 -5.32 11.72 -5.05
N GLY A 96 -4.76 10.78 -5.81
CA GLY A 96 -5.08 9.36 -5.82
C GLY A 96 -5.09 8.74 -4.43
N ASP A 97 -3.95 8.85 -3.76
CA ASP A 97 -3.72 8.30 -2.42
C ASP A 97 -4.75 8.83 -1.41
N THR A 98 -4.87 10.16 -1.41
CA THR A 98 -5.72 10.91 -0.49
C THR A 98 -7.21 10.61 -0.72
N SER A 99 -7.62 10.48 -1.98
CA SER A 99 -9.01 10.19 -2.37
C SER A 99 -9.39 8.76 -2.00
N ALA A 100 -8.52 7.79 -2.28
CA ALA A 100 -8.74 6.39 -1.93
C ALA A 100 -8.98 6.21 -0.43
N PHE A 101 -8.14 6.80 0.42
CA PHE A 101 -8.32 6.70 1.87
C PHE A 101 -9.59 7.36 2.37
N MET A 102 -9.96 8.54 1.84
CA MET A 102 -11.21 9.19 2.23
C MET A 102 -12.44 8.34 1.83
N GLN A 103 -12.41 7.67 0.68
CA GLN A 103 -13.48 6.74 0.29
C GLN A 103 -13.61 5.59 1.31
N LEU A 104 -12.49 5.05 1.80
CA LEU A 104 -12.49 4.02 2.85
C LEU A 104 -13.04 4.56 4.18
N VAL A 105 -12.71 5.80 4.56
CA VAL A 105 -13.26 6.47 5.75
C VAL A 105 -14.78 6.64 5.67
N GLN A 106 -15.32 6.89 4.47
CA GLN A 106 -16.77 7.00 4.28
C GLN A 106 -17.48 5.63 4.31
N GLY A 107 -16.78 4.57 3.88
CA GLY A 107 -17.33 3.22 3.75
C GLY A 107 -17.10 2.33 4.97
N ASP A 108 -17.25 1.02 4.75
CA ASP A 108 -16.99 -0.04 5.72
C ASP A 108 -16.46 -1.30 5.00
N LEU A 109 -15.62 -1.11 3.98
CA LEU A 109 -15.21 -2.18 3.05
C LEU A 109 -14.64 -3.41 3.76
N PHE A 110 -13.89 -3.20 4.84
CA PHE A 110 -13.18 -4.27 5.54
C PHE A 110 -14.06 -5.05 6.53
N SER A 111 -15.31 -4.64 6.76
CA SER A 111 -16.26 -5.52 7.45
C SER A 111 -16.75 -6.64 6.54
N GLU A 112 -16.88 -6.36 5.24
CA GLU A 112 -17.20 -7.33 4.18
C GLU A 112 -15.96 -8.16 3.77
N PHE A 113 -14.80 -7.51 3.64
CA PHE A 113 -13.54 -8.16 3.26
C PHE A 113 -12.43 -7.96 4.32
N PRO A 114 -12.50 -8.68 5.45
CA PRO A 114 -11.56 -8.50 6.57
C PRO A 114 -10.11 -8.89 6.24
N ASP A 115 -9.89 -9.73 5.24
CA ASP A 115 -8.56 -10.18 4.82
C ASP A 115 -7.97 -9.35 3.67
N LEU A 116 -8.71 -8.36 3.14
CA LEU A 116 -8.26 -7.50 2.06
C LEU A 116 -7.12 -6.58 2.53
N ARG A 117 -6.12 -6.37 1.69
CA ARG A 117 -4.95 -5.55 2.03
C ARG A 117 -4.64 -4.55 0.93
N PHE A 118 -4.55 -3.27 1.30
CA PHE A 118 -4.17 -2.18 0.44
C PHE A 118 -2.91 -1.49 0.91
N ILE A 119 -2.00 -1.20 -0.02
CA ILE A 119 -0.89 -0.27 0.19
C ILE A 119 -1.26 1.03 -0.52
N ILE A 120 -1.28 2.15 0.20
CA ILE A 120 -1.40 3.47 -0.39
C ILE A 120 0.01 4.09 -0.42
N PRO A 121 0.57 4.35 -1.62
CA PRO A 121 1.95 4.77 -1.78
C PRO A 121 2.18 6.23 -1.37
N HIS A 122 3.41 6.71 -1.57
CA HIS A 122 3.84 8.10 -1.31
C HIS A 122 3.61 8.53 0.14
N GLY A 123 3.81 7.61 1.09
CA GLY A 123 3.48 7.83 2.49
C GLY A 123 2.00 8.08 2.76
N GLY A 124 1.09 7.64 1.87
CA GLY A 124 -0.33 7.96 1.97
C GLY A 124 -0.69 9.35 1.46
N GLY A 125 0.11 9.95 0.58
CA GLY A 125 -0.13 11.30 0.06
C GLY A 125 -0.27 12.33 1.19
N ALA A 126 -1.45 12.94 1.32
CA ALA A 126 -1.71 13.94 2.37
C ALA A 126 -2.26 13.35 3.69
N ILE A 127 -2.46 12.03 3.77
CA ILE A 127 -3.17 11.38 4.88
C ILE A 127 -2.45 11.59 6.23
N PRO A 128 -1.16 11.25 6.40
CA PRO A 128 -0.51 11.40 7.71
C PRO A 128 -0.41 12.87 8.12
N TYR A 129 -0.13 13.76 7.16
CA TYR A 129 -0.04 15.19 7.41
C TYR A 129 -1.35 15.77 7.98
N HIS A 130 -2.48 15.27 7.50
CA HIS A 130 -3.81 15.66 7.97
C HIS A 130 -4.47 14.58 8.85
N TRP A 131 -3.71 13.73 9.54
CA TRP A 131 -4.27 12.58 10.27
C TRP A 131 -5.38 12.98 11.25
N GLY A 132 -5.18 14.06 12.01
CA GLY A 132 -6.22 14.59 12.91
C GLY A 132 -7.52 14.98 12.21
N ARG A 133 -7.46 15.45 10.95
CA ARG A 133 -8.64 15.77 10.14
C ARG A 133 -9.42 14.50 9.80
N TYR A 134 -8.75 13.42 9.39
CA TYR A 134 -9.42 12.15 9.06
C TYR A 134 -10.07 11.51 10.30
N ARG A 135 -9.40 11.56 11.45
CA ARG A 135 -9.98 11.12 12.73
C ARG A 135 -11.24 11.91 13.09
N GLY A 136 -11.18 13.24 12.98
CA GLY A 136 -12.34 14.11 13.21
C GLY A 136 -13.48 13.88 12.22
N LEU A 137 -13.17 13.68 10.93
CA LEU A 137 -14.18 13.38 9.90
C LEU A 137 -14.84 12.02 10.13
N ALA A 138 -14.10 10.99 10.54
CA ALA A 138 -14.67 9.70 10.91
C ALA A 138 -15.71 9.86 12.03
N GLN A 139 -15.38 10.62 13.09
CA GLN A 139 -16.32 10.93 14.15
C GLN A 139 -17.57 11.66 13.63
N MET A 140 -17.41 12.68 12.78
CA MET A 140 -18.54 13.41 12.19
C MET A 140 -19.44 12.54 11.30
N LEU A 141 -18.87 11.50 10.68
CA LEU A 141 -19.57 10.52 9.86
C LEU A 141 -20.17 9.37 10.69
N GLY A 142 -20.01 9.39 12.03
CA GLY A 142 -20.47 8.31 12.90
C GLY A 142 -19.69 7.00 12.73
N LYS A 143 -18.45 7.08 12.27
CA LYS A 143 -17.54 5.94 12.07
C LYS A 143 -16.62 5.74 13.28
N PRO A 144 -16.10 4.52 13.50
CA PRO A 144 -15.04 4.28 14.49
C PRO A 144 -13.77 5.09 14.18
N GLU A 145 -12.80 5.08 15.08
CA GLU A 145 -11.48 5.65 14.80
C GLU A 145 -10.85 4.91 13.61
N PRO A 146 -10.28 5.59 12.59
CA PRO A 146 -9.66 4.94 11.44
C PRO A 146 -8.67 3.82 11.80
N LYS A 147 -7.97 3.96 12.94
CA LYS A 147 -7.06 2.93 13.47
C LYS A 147 -7.76 1.59 13.75
N GLU A 148 -9.04 1.60 14.08
CA GLU A 148 -9.78 0.42 14.54
C GLU A 148 -10.38 -0.43 13.41
N TYR A 149 -10.78 0.21 12.31
CA TYR A 149 -11.52 -0.42 11.21
C TYR A 149 -10.86 -0.29 9.83
N ILE A 150 -9.88 0.60 9.65
CA ILE A 150 -9.15 0.76 8.38
C ILE A 150 -7.71 0.27 8.50
N MET A 151 -7.01 0.66 9.56
CA MET A 151 -5.57 0.40 9.69
C MET A 151 -5.21 -1.06 9.99
N LYS A 152 -6.17 -1.99 10.01
CA LYS A 152 -5.84 -3.43 9.96
C LYS A 152 -5.53 -3.89 8.53
N ASN A 153 -6.04 -3.17 7.55
CA ASN A 153 -6.09 -3.54 6.13
C ASN A 153 -5.29 -2.57 5.25
N VAL A 154 -5.09 -1.33 5.71
CA VAL A 154 -4.36 -0.29 4.97
C VAL A 154 -2.96 -0.08 5.51
N PHE A 155 -2.02 0.04 4.59
CA PHE A 155 -0.62 0.26 4.84
C PHE A 155 -0.08 1.40 3.95
N PHE A 156 1.03 2.01 4.34
CA PHE A 156 1.69 3.08 3.60
C PHE A 156 3.16 2.72 3.32
N ASP A 157 3.72 3.21 2.22
CA ASP A 157 5.16 3.10 1.98
C ASP A 157 5.93 4.27 2.63
N THR A 158 7.27 4.27 2.49
CA THR A 158 8.13 5.39 2.90
C THR A 158 8.61 6.24 1.73
N CYS A 159 7.87 6.29 0.61
CA CYS A 159 8.20 7.12 -0.57
C CYS A 159 7.90 8.61 -0.29
N VAL A 160 8.58 9.15 0.72
CA VAL A 160 8.47 10.53 1.21
C VAL A 160 9.87 11.13 1.22
N TYR A 161 10.13 12.06 0.32
CA TYR A 161 11.49 12.48 -0.07
C TYR A 161 12.12 13.57 0.81
N HIS A 162 11.92 13.47 2.13
CA HIS A 162 12.63 14.25 3.13
C HIS A 162 12.41 13.69 4.54
N LYS A 163 13.41 13.83 5.41
CA LYS A 163 13.37 13.31 6.79
C LYS A 163 12.14 13.76 7.59
N PRO A 164 11.74 15.05 7.61
CA PRO A 164 10.60 15.48 8.43
C PRO A 164 9.28 14.80 8.04
N GLY A 165 9.10 14.49 6.76
CA GLY A 165 7.91 13.78 6.29
C GLY A 165 7.89 12.32 6.73
N VAL A 166 9.02 11.61 6.65
CA VAL A 166 9.15 10.23 7.15
C VAL A 166 8.94 10.18 8.68
N GLU A 167 9.51 11.14 9.41
CA GLU A 167 9.32 11.27 10.86
C GLU A 167 7.85 11.45 11.23
N LEU A 168 7.14 12.35 10.53
CA LEU A 168 5.72 12.57 10.74
C LEU A 168 4.89 11.31 10.46
N LEU A 169 5.15 10.65 9.32
CA LEU A 169 4.50 9.40 8.93
C LEU A 169 4.57 8.37 10.07
N LEU A 170 5.78 8.08 10.56
CA LEU A 170 5.97 7.08 11.62
C LEU A 170 5.34 7.50 12.95
N SER A 171 5.36 8.79 13.27
CA SER A 171 4.80 9.33 14.52
C SER A 171 3.28 9.16 14.60
N VAL A 172 2.55 9.45 13.52
CA VAL A 172 1.07 9.47 13.55
C VAL A 172 0.42 8.16 13.12
N ILE A 173 1.07 7.40 12.24
CA ILE A 173 0.58 6.12 11.74
C ILE A 173 1.08 4.96 12.60
N GLY A 174 2.37 4.99 12.99
CA GLY A 174 3.04 3.90 13.67
C GLY A 174 3.71 2.90 12.72
N THR A 175 4.76 2.23 13.21
CA THR A 175 5.62 1.35 12.41
C THR A 175 4.91 0.12 11.88
N ASP A 176 3.87 -0.38 12.53
CA ASP A 176 3.13 -1.58 12.12
C ASP A 176 2.37 -1.41 10.78
N ASN A 177 2.13 -0.18 10.34
CA ASN A 177 1.38 0.10 9.12
C ASN A 177 2.24 0.69 8.00
N VAL A 178 3.56 0.69 8.17
CA VAL A 178 4.50 1.30 7.23
C VAL A 178 5.47 0.27 6.66
N LEU A 179 5.64 0.29 5.34
CA LEU A 179 6.57 -0.54 4.59
C LEU A 179 7.68 0.34 4.03
N PHE A 180 8.92 -0.13 4.08
CA PHE A 180 9.99 0.52 3.36
C PHE A 180 9.71 0.54 1.85
N GLY A 181 9.88 1.72 1.24
CA GLY A 181 9.78 1.96 -0.19
C GLY A 181 10.57 3.20 -0.59
N SER A 182 11.09 3.20 -1.81
CA SER A 182 11.86 4.31 -2.37
C SER A 182 11.40 4.82 -3.73
N GLU A 183 10.75 3.96 -4.54
CA GLU A 183 10.41 4.28 -5.94
C GLU A 183 11.63 4.80 -6.73
N MET A 184 12.80 4.17 -6.50
CA MET A 184 14.06 4.61 -7.09
C MET A 184 14.00 4.67 -8.62
N LEU A 185 14.66 5.67 -9.21
CA LEU A 185 14.63 5.96 -10.66
C LEU A 185 13.24 6.33 -11.19
N GLY A 186 12.39 6.82 -10.31
CA GLY A 186 11.00 7.17 -10.54
C GLY A 186 10.72 8.66 -10.74
N ALA A 187 9.81 9.21 -9.94
CA ALA A 187 9.34 10.59 -10.08
C ALA A 187 10.43 11.66 -9.87
N VAL A 188 11.32 11.48 -8.89
CA VAL A 188 12.36 12.46 -8.53
C VAL A 188 13.72 11.79 -8.40
N LYS A 189 14.49 11.80 -9.49
CA LYS A 189 15.81 11.12 -9.61
C LYS A 189 17.00 12.01 -9.25
N GLY A 190 16.73 13.26 -8.85
CA GLY A 190 17.74 14.29 -8.66
C GLY A 190 18.42 14.21 -7.30
N ILE A 191 19.57 14.88 -7.20
CA ILE A 191 20.24 15.16 -5.92
C ILE A 191 19.57 16.38 -5.28
N ASP A 192 19.25 16.26 -3.99
CA ASP A 192 18.78 17.37 -3.18
C ASP A 192 19.94 18.35 -2.90
N PRO A 193 19.86 19.61 -3.35
CA PRO A 193 20.94 20.57 -3.16
C PRO A 193 21.18 20.92 -1.68
N ASN A 194 20.23 20.65 -0.78
CA ASN A 194 20.38 20.94 0.65
C ASN A 194 21.16 19.86 1.39
N THR A 195 21.21 18.64 0.86
CA THR A 195 21.84 17.48 1.53
C THR A 195 23.01 16.90 0.72
N GLY A 196 23.06 17.14 -0.59
CA GLY A 196 24.07 16.54 -1.49
C GLY A 196 23.82 15.07 -1.81
N GLU A 197 22.64 14.55 -1.45
CA GLU A 197 22.24 13.15 -1.61
C GLU A 197 20.97 13.05 -2.47
N TYR A 198 20.68 11.87 -3.03
CA TYR A 198 19.46 11.65 -3.83
C TYR A 198 18.18 11.83 -3.00
N PHE A 199 17.14 12.42 -3.59
CA PHE A 199 15.82 12.54 -2.97
C PHE A 199 15.17 11.17 -2.70
N ASP A 200 15.32 10.23 -3.64
CA ASP A 200 14.71 8.89 -3.61
C ASP A 200 15.55 7.84 -2.86
N ASP A 201 16.67 8.22 -2.25
CA ASP A 201 17.37 7.36 -1.28
C ASP A 201 16.67 7.43 0.09
N THR A 202 15.47 6.85 0.18
CA THR A 202 14.59 6.99 1.36
C THR A 202 15.11 6.25 2.60
N LYS A 203 16.00 5.26 2.42
CA LYS A 203 16.57 4.51 3.55
C LYS A 203 17.30 5.43 4.51
N LYS A 204 18.03 6.43 3.99
CA LYS A 204 18.80 7.38 4.79
C LYS A 204 17.92 8.12 5.81
N TYR A 205 16.67 8.42 5.46
CA TYR A 205 15.75 9.11 6.36
C TYR A 205 15.41 8.24 7.55
N ILE A 206 15.16 6.94 7.34
CA ILE A 206 14.87 5.98 8.41
C ILE A 206 16.10 5.80 9.32
N ASP A 207 17.29 5.64 8.73
CA ASP A 207 18.54 5.47 9.48
C ASP A 207 18.83 6.67 10.41
N GLN A 208 18.40 7.89 10.02
CA GLN A 208 18.59 9.12 10.79
C GLN A 208 17.58 9.34 11.92
N LEU A 209 16.59 8.47 12.10
CA LEU A 209 15.53 8.61 13.12
C LEU A 209 15.84 7.91 14.45
N GLY A 210 16.93 7.13 14.53
CA GLY A 210 17.32 6.46 15.78
C GLY A 210 16.28 5.44 16.29
N LEU A 211 15.60 4.77 15.37
CA LEU A 211 14.58 3.76 15.69
C LEU A 211 15.18 2.52 16.37
N THR A 212 14.34 1.79 17.10
CA THR A 212 14.75 0.52 17.73
C THR A 212 15.04 -0.55 16.68
N SER A 213 15.83 -1.57 17.02
CA SER A 213 16.06 -2.70 16.11
C SER A 213 14.77 -3.42 15.71
N VAL A 214 13.79 -3.48 16.61
CA VAL A 214 12.47 -4.07 16.36
C VAL A 214 11.69 -3.25 15.33
N ASP A 215 11.70 -1.92 15.44
CA ASP A 215 11.04 -1.05 14.48
C ASP A 215 11.71 -1.08 13.11
N LEU A 216 13.05 -1.13 13.07
CA LEU A 216 13.80 -1.27 11.82
C LEU A 216 13.48 -2.60 11.13
N GLU A 217 13.40 -3.70 11.87
CA GLU A 217 13.01 -5.02 11.34
C GLU A 217 11.60 -4.98 10.74
N LYS A 218 10.63 -4.37 11.43
CA LYS A 218 9.26 -4.20 10.91
C LYS A 218 9.25 -3.43 9.60
N LEU A 219 9.92 -2.27 9.55
CA LEU A 219 9.92 -1.38 8.40
C LEU A 219 10.61 -1.99 7.18
N PHE A 220 11.81 -2.57 7.37
CA PHE A 220 12.61 -3.07 6.26
C PHE A 220 12.21 -4.46 5.78
N GLU A 221 11.54 -5.27 6.62
CA GLU A 221 11.25 -6.66 6.27
C GLU A 221 9.88 -7.14 6.77
N GLY A 222 9.65 -7.10 8.09
CA GLY A 222 8.55 -7.82 8.74
C GLY A 222 7.17 -7.45 8.22
N ASN A 223 6.92 -6.16 7.98
CA ASN A 223 5.65 -5.70 7.44
C ASN A 223 5.46 -6.12 5.99
N ALA A 224 6.49 -6.03 5.14
CA ALA A 224 6.39 -6.46 3.75
C ALA A 224 6.08 -7.96 3.65
N ARG A 225 6.74 -8.79 4.46
CA ARG A 225 6.45 -10.24 4.50
C ARG A 225 5.03 -10.54 4.98
N ARG A 226 4.54 -9.81 5.99
CA ARG A 226 3.15 -9.97 6.49
C ARG A 226 2.11 -9.51 5.46
N VAL A 227 2.36 -8.41 4.75
CA VAL A 227 1.40 -7.85 3.78
C VAL A 227 1.37 -8.64 2.48
N PHE A 228 2.52 -9.20 2.08
CA PHE A 228 2.71 -10.02 0.87
C PHE A 228 3.05 -11.49 1.24
N PRO A 229 2.08 -12.34 1.64
CA PRO A 229 2.36 -13.73 2.03
C PRO A 229 3.07 -14.56 0.95
N ARG A 230 2.79 -14.29 -0.33
CA ARG A 230 3.49 -14.95 -1.44
C ARG A 230 4.97 -14.55 -1.53
N LEU A 231 5.31 -13.31 -1.17
CA LEU A 231 6.70 -12.86 -1.05
C LEU A 231 7.38 -13.59 0.11
N ASP A 232 6.72 -13.69 1.26
CA ASP A 232 7.23 -14.43 2.42
C ASP A 232 7.56 -15.89 2.05
N LYS A 233 6.61 -16.58 1.43
CA LYS A 233 6.81 -17.95 0.92
C LYS A 233 8.01 -18.01 -0.03
N ARG A 234 8.10 -17.10 -1.00
CA ARG A 234 9.19 -17.07 -1.99
C ARG A 234 10.56 -16.85 -1.34
N LEU A 235 10.67 -15.97 -0.35
CA LEU A 235 11.92 -15.73 0.38
C LEU A 235 12.39 -16.99 1.13
N ASN A 236 11.45 -17.70 1.76
CA ASN A 236 11.72 -18.97 2.43
C ASN A 236 12.14 -20.07 1.43
N ASP A 237 11.45 -20.20 0.30
CA ASP A 237 11.77 -21.18 -0.75
C ASP A 237 13.17 -20.95 -1.36
N LEU A 238 13.59 -19.69 -1.50
CA LEU A 238 14.92 -19.31 -2.00
C LEU A 238 16.03 -19.45 -0.94
N GLY A 239 15.70 -19.78 0.31
CA GLY A 239 16.66 -19.85 1.41
C GLY A 239 17.35 -18.52 1.70
N LEU A 240 16.71 -17.39 1.34
CA LEU A 240 17.24 -16.05 1.61
C LEU A 240 17.03 -15.62 3.07
N TYR A 241 16.47 -16.51 3.88
CA TYR A 241 16.24 -16.29 5.29
C TYR A 241 16.75 -17.44 6.14
N ALA A 242 17.60 -17.13 7.12
CA ALA A 242 17.93 -18.05 8.20
C ALA A 242 16.81 -17.97 9.23
N SER A 243 16.08 -19.07 9.43
CA SER A 243 14.99 -19.23 10.40
C SER A 243 15.23 -18.51 11.74
N HIS A 244 14.80 -17.26 11.85
CA HIS A 244 14.53 -16.60 13.12
C HIS A 244 13.00 -16.48 13.17
N GLY A 245 12.40 -17.36 13.96
CA GLY A 245 10.97 -17.66 13.87
C GLY A 245 10.10 -16.44 14.12
N ILE A 246 9.36 -16.03 13.10
CA ILE A 246 8.09 -15.36 13.30
C ILE A 246 7.11 -16.47 13.71
N SER A 247 6.92 -16.62 15.02
CA SER A 247 5.88 -17.47 15.58
C SER A 247 4.54 -17.03 15.00
N SER A 248 3.91 -17.90 14.22
CA SER A 248 2.52 -17.75 13.78
C SER A 248 1.61 -17.70 15.01
N ALA A 249 1.28 -16.50 15.49
CA ALA A 249 0.26 -16.33 16.51
C ALA A 249 -1.11 -16.51 15.85
N THR A 250 -1.54 -17.76 15.72
CA THR A 250 -2.95 -18.10 15.49
C THR A 250 -3.72 -17.74 16.77
N PRO A 251 -4.79 -16.92 16.73
CA PRO A 251 -5.64 -16.75 17.89
C PRO A 251 -6.42 -18.06 18.09
N ARG A 252 -6.04 -18.87 19.09
CA ARG A 252 -6.91 -19.94 19.57
C ARG A 252 -8.12 -19.29 20.24
N ALA A 253 -9.28 -19.39 19.57
CA ALA A 253 -10.57 -19.18 20.19
C ALA A 253 -10.68 -20.04 21.46
N ALA A 254 -10.79 -19.38 22.61
CA ALA A 254 -11.11 -20.03 23.87
C ALA A 254 -12.58 -20.50 23.79
N ARG A 255 -12.79 -21.81 23.67
CA ARG A 255 -14.06 -22.43 24.02
C ARG A 255 -14.19 -22.39 25.54
N GLN A 256 -15.17 -21.65 26.05
CA GLN A 256 -15.59 -21.73 27.44
C GLN A 256 -16.45 -22.98 27.63
N SER A 257 -16.13 -23.74 28.68
CA SER A 257 -17.01 -24.69 29.36
C SER A 257 -17.82 -23.97 30.43
#